data_AF-H2CHV4-F1
#
_entry.id   AF-H2CHV4-F1
#
_cell.length_a   1.000
_cell.length_b   1.000
_cell.length_c   1.000
_cell.angle_alpha   90.00
_cell.angle_beta   90.00
_cell.angle_gamma   90.00
#
_symmetry.space_group_name_H-M   'P 1'
#
loop_
_entity.id
_entity.type
_entity.pdbx_description
1 polymer ?
#
loop_
_entity_poly.entity_id
_entity_poly.type
_entity_poly.pdbx_seq_one_letter_code
_entity_poly.pdbx_strand_id
1 'polypeptide(L)'
;MSSPARSSERTLRLVVLFLCIVLVSSCEKPVNPFGPPLFYVSTISGLSVRESAGLDGKLIDLIPYNEAVQIIERSALPEEIAGNRGFWVKIQYSDGDEKKSSKPLSKQGWVFDSFLSDRPLERYFRVPTLDGLDLREKPDLQAKIISRLPYGTIGLIETAGRRIDTIRGRRGFWFRTTYDDVKGWAFSGAVLLAGRRYDLETENELDIDDRELEESDALLDTVLGAAVSIEVHDLKDFRVHAARFLLRDHEICDRQESILVFERKRDGQLFLTGGFSSRIEKENYPLSGALLIRSRDCACCSAGEKLQAVFPDRAGPRIIDYHRENLEARCEVDPPMRRTVFRSENRIDPESGDLFLFWQEPDCRFEEELLEEKEAKTAKKKPKAVRVLQEFRHDIFARVRFVDGRLRIDRYQDRSIPPSLREAWERSDPL
;
A
#
# COMPACT_ATOMS: atom_id res chain seq x y z
N MET A 1 -46.89 -74.85 45.79
CA MET A 1 -47.17 -73.39 45.71
C MET A 1 -45.94 -72.63 46.20
N SER A 2 -45.11 -72.14 45.28
CA SER A 2 -44.03 -71.18 45.55
C SER A 2 -43.89 -70.32 44.29
N SER A 3 -44.12 -69.02 44.46
CA SER A 3 -44.38 -68.05 43.38
C SER A 3 -43.16 -67.80 42.47
N PRO A 4 -43.31 -67.79 41.12
CA PRO A 4 -42.21 -67.51 40.20
C PRO A 4 -41.98 -66.00 39.97
N ALA A 5 -42.77 -65.12 40.59
CA ALA A 5 -42.78 -63.68 40.27
C ALA A 5 -41.55 -62.89 40.78
N ARG A 6 -40.78 -63.42 41.75
CA ARG A 6 -39.71 -62.65 42.43
C ARG A 6 -38.36 -62.62 41.70
N SER A 7 -38.15 -63.50 40.73
CA SER A 7 -36.90 -63.60 39.96
C SER A 7 -36.87 -62.64 38.76
N SER A 8 -38.01 -62.38 38.13
CA SER A 8 -38.10 -61.52 36.94
C SER A 8 -37.78 -60.05 37.25
N GLU A 9 -38.33 -59.50 38.36
CA GLU A 9 -38.11 -58.08 38.71
C GLU A 9 -36.67 -57.75 39.12
N ARG A 10 -35.95 -58.69 39.76
CA ARG A 10 -34.54 -58.49 40.11
C ARG A 10 -33.66 -58.49 38.87
N THR A 11 -33.96 -59.35 37.90
CA THR A 11 -33.20 -59.45 36.65
C THR A 11 -33.45 -58.22 35.78
N LEU A 12 -34.69 -57.72 35.71
CA LEU A 12 -35.03 -56.50 34.97
C LEU A 12 -34.40 -55.24 35.61
N ARG A 13 -34.40 -55.11 36.94
CA ARG A 13 -33.73 -54.00 37.63
C ARG A 13 -32.22 -54.02 37.47
N LEU A 14 -31.59 -55.20 37.50
CA LEU A 14 -30.15 -55.32 37.23
C LEU A 14 -29.81 -55.00 35.79
N VAL A 15 -30.61 -55.43 34.81
CA VAL A 15 -30.39 -55.13 33.39
C VAL A 15 -30.59 -53.63 33.12
N VAL A 16 -31.60 -52.98 33.70
CA VAL A 16 -31.81 -51.52 33.55
C VAL A 16 -30.70 -50.73 34.23
N LEU A 17 -30.22 -51.15 35.42
CA LEU A 17 -29.11 -50.49 36.09
C LEU A 17 -27.80 -50.65 35.31
N PHE A 18 -27.56 -51.83 34.72
CA PHE A 18 -26.39 -52.08 33.87
C PHE A 18 -26.48 -51.31 32.55
N LEU A 19 -27.68 -51.19 31.94
CA LEU A 19 -27.89 -50.38 30.74
C LEU A 19 -27.66 -48.88 31.02
N CYS A 20 -28.09 -48.40 32.18
CA CYS A 20 -27.82 -47.02 32.61
C CYS A 20 -26.32 -46.79 32.84
N ILE A 21 -25.59 -47.71 33.48
CA ILE A 21 -24.14 -47.58 33.71
C ILE A 21 -23.33 -47.63 32.41
N VAL A 22 -23.77 -48.42 31.42
CA VAL A 22 -23.12 -48.49 30.09
C VAL A 22 -23.42 -47.23 29.26
N LEU A 23 -24.60 -46.62 29.41
CA LEU A 23 -24.95 -45.37 28.72
C LEU A 23 -24.27 -44.12 29.33
N VAL A 24 -23.93 -44.10 30.63
CA VAL A 24 -23.15 -42.97 31.20
C VAL A 24 -21.64 -43.08 30.90
N SER A 25 -21.15 -44.27 30.53
CA SER A 25 -19.71 -44.50 30.29
C SER A 25 -19.25 -44.24 28.84
N SER A 26 -20.15 -43.94 27.90
CA SER A 26 -19.80 -43.73 26.48
C SER A 26 -19.92 -42.28 26.03
N CYS A 27 -19.50 -41.35 26.89
CA CYS A 27 -19.28 -39.95 26.52
C CYS A 27 -17.76 -39.69 26.51
N GLU A 28 -17.02 -40.46 25.69
CA GLU A 28 -15.65 -40.06 25.35
C GLU A 28 -15.74 -38.80 24.50
N LYS A 29 -15.11 -37.71 24.98
CA LYS A 29 -15.01 -36.47 24.23
C LYS A 29 -14.43 -36.80 22.85
N PRO A 30 -14.99 -36.28 21.75
CA PRO A 30 -14.46 -36.53 20.41
C PRO A 30 -12.98 -36.13 20.41
N VAL A 31 -12.11 -37.11 20.19
CA VAL A 31 -10.67 -36.89 20.09
C VAL A 31 -10.45 -36.16 18.78
N ASN A 32 -10.21 -34.85 18.84
CA ASN A 32 -9.87 -34.06 17.66
C ASN A 32 -8.54 -34.59 17.09
N PRO A 33 -8.51 -35.16 15.87
CA PRO A 33 -7.31 -35.76 15.30
C PRO A 33 -6.17 -34.76 15.03
N PHE A 34 -6.44 -33.46 15.18
CA PHE A 34 -5.48 -32.38 14.94
C PHE A 34 -4.89 -31.73 16.21
N GLY A 35 -5.20 -32.29 17.40
CA GLY A 35 -4.87 -31.62 18.66
C GLY A 35 -5.74 -30.38 18.89
N PRO A 36 -5.61 -29.69 20.05
CA PRO A 36 -6.32 -28.43 20.28
C PRO A 36 -5.84 -27.35 19.30
N PRO A 37 -6.75 -26.49 18.78
CA PRO A 37 -6.39 -25.43 17.85
C PRO A 37 -5.37 -24.47 18.49
N LEU A 38 -4.38 -24.06 17.70
CA LEU A 38 -3.43 -23.01 18.07
C LEU A 38 -4.03 -21.64 17.79
N PHE A 39 -3.73 -20.70 18.68
CA PHE A 39 -4.04 -19.28 18.54
C PHE A 39 -2.75 -18.48 18.60
N TYR A 40 -2.76 -17.27 18.04
CA TYR A 40 -1.59 -16.42 17.89
C TYR A 40 -1.82 -15.06 18.53
N VAL A 41 -0.84 -14.56 19.28
CA VAL A 41 -0.93 -13.23 19.90
C VAL A 41 -0.99 -12.15 18.82
N SER A 42 -2.06 -11.35 18.81
CA SER A 42 -2.29 -10.33 17.78
C SER A 42 -1.71 -8.95 18.12
N THR A 43 -1.33 -8.74 19.39
CA THR A 43 -0.79 -7.45 19.86
C THR A 43 0.70 -7.34 19.59
N ILE A 44 1.11 -6.25 18.92
CA ILE A 44 2.50 -6.08 18.49
C ILE A 44 3.48 -5.89 19.65
N SER A 45 3.01 -5.29 20.75
CA SER A 45 3.75 -5.13 22.00
C SER A 45 3.79 -6.41 22.86
N GLY A 46 3.17 -7.49 22.39
CA GLY A 46 2.92 -8.70 23.18
C GLY A 46 1.65 -8.64 24.02
N LEU A 47 1.28 -9.79 24.59
CA LEU A 47 0.05 -10.01 25.34
C LEU A 47 0.34 -10.38 26.79
N SER A 48 -0.19 -9.56 27.70
CA SER A 48 -0.04 -9.73 29.14
C SER A 48 -0.71 -11.01 29.64
N VAL A 49 0.06 -11.86 30.31
CA VAL A 49 -0.41 -13.09 30.95
C VAL A 49 -0.56 -12.86 32.44
N ARG A 50 -1.69 -13.29 32.99
CA ARG A 50 -2.05 -13.08 34.39
C ARG A 50 -2.26 -14.38 35.15
N GLU A 51 -2.06 -14.34 36.45
CA GLU A 51 -2.27 -15.49 37.35
C GLU A 51 -3.75 -15.89 37.44
N SER A 52 -4.66 -14.91 37.35
CA SER A 52 -6.11 -15.09 37.38
C SER A 52 -6.79 -14.31 36.26
N ALA A 53 -8.00 -14.72 35.88
CA ALA A 53 -8.86 -13.96 35.00
C ALA A 53 -9.18 -12.59 35.62
N GLY A 54 -8.96 -11.50 34.86
CA GLY A 54 -9.27 -10.13 35.27
C GLY A 54 -8.08 -9.18 35.19
N LEU A 55 -8.35 -7.88 35.03
CA LEU A 55 -7.32 -6.84 34.97
C LEU A 55 -6.58 -6.63 36.31
N ASP A 56 -7.20 -7.02 37.42
CA ASP A 56 -6.60 -6.98 38.76
C ASP A 56 -5.73 -8.21 39.04
N GLY A 57 -5.79 -9.24 38.19
CA GLY A 57 -4.96 -10.44 38.33
C GLY A 57 -3.48 -10.09 38.17
N LYS A 58 -2.61 -10.68 39.01
CA LYS A 58 -1.17 -10.41 38.96
C LYS A 58 -0.59 -10.71 37.58
N LEU A 59 0.13 -9.76 36.99
CA LEU A 59 0.88 -9.97 35.75
C LEU A 59 2.05 -10.94 36.02
N ILE A 60 2.10 -12.06 35.30
CA ILE A 60 3.10 -13.12 35.48
C ILE A 60 4.02 -13.30 34.27
N ASP A 61 3.57 -12.90 33.07
CA ASP A 61 4.37 -12.98 31.85
C ASP A 61 3.83 -12.02 30.77
N LEU A 62 4.56 -11.92 29.66
CA LEU A 62 4.19 -11.16 28.47
C LEU A 62 4.57 -11.97 27.24
N ILE A 63 3.59 -12.48 26.51
CA ILE A 63 3.82 -13.34 25.34
C ILE A 63 4.10 -12.47 24.11
N PRO A 64 5.15 -12.75 23.31
CA PRO A 64 5.46 -11.97 22.12
C PRO A 64 4.37 -11.99 21.05
N TYR A 65 4.39 -11.00 20.18
CA TYR A 65 3.60 -10.97 18.96
C TYR A 65 3.79 -12.24 18.13
N ASN A 66 2.69 -12.77 17.62
CA ASN A 66 2.61 -13.94 16.75
C ASN A 66 3.09 -15.26 17.38
N GLU A 67 3.32 -15.28 18.70
CA GLU A 67 3.63 -16.52 19.42
C GLU A 67 2.36 -17.39 19.52
N ALA A 68 2.53 -18.69 19.30
CA ALA A 68 1.45 -19.67 19.33
C ALA A 68 1.10 -20.10 20.77
N VAL A 69 -0.18 -20.16 21.07
CA VAL A 69 -0.73 -20.57 22.38
C VAL A 69 -1.90 -21.53 22.17
N GLN A 70 -2.22 -22.32 23.20
CA GLN A 70 -3.43 -23.16 23.22
C GLN A 70 -4.39 -22.67 24.28
N ILE A 71 -5.67 -22.49 23.94
CA ILE A 71 -6.70 -22.21 24.93
C ILE A 71 -7.09 -23.53 25.61
N ILE A 72 -7.00 -23.58 26.93
CA ILE A 72 -7.34 -24.75 27.74
C ILE A 72 -8.57 -24.51 28.64
N GLU A 73 -8.89 -23.25 28.92
CA GLU A 73 -10.03 -22.87 29.75
C GLU A 73 -10.56 -21.50 29.32
N ARG A 74 -11.83 -21.21 29.63
CA ARG A 74 -12.49 -19.94 29.33
C ARG A 74 -13.40 -19.53 30.49
N SER A 75 -13.44 -18.23 30.78
CA SER A 75 -14.36 -17.66 31.76
C SER A 75 -15.81 -17.83 31.35
N ALA A 76 -16.72 -17.87 32.32
CA ALA A 76 -18.14 -18.07 32.06
C ALA A 76 -18.80 -16.87 31.36
N LEU A 77 -18.37 -15.65 31.70
CA LEU A 77 -18.97 -14.42 31.20
C LEU A 77 -17.98 -13.64 30.32
N PRO A 78 -18.47 -12.99 29.25
CA PRO A 78 -17.68 -12.05 28.49
C PRO A 78 -17.48 -10.75 29.28
N GLU A 79 -16.39 -10.08 28.97
CA GLU A 79 -16.06 -8.74 29.45
C GLU A 79 -15.77 -7.82 28.25
N GLU A 80 -15.65 -6.52 28.51
CA GLU A 80 -15.19 -5.54 27.55
C GLU A 80 -13.91 -4.90 28.07
N ILE A 81 -12.81 -5.03 27.31
CA ILE A 81 -11.49 -4.51 27.67
C ILE A 81 -10.95 -3.73 26.49
N ALA A 82 -10.60 -2.46 26.73
CA ALA A 82 -10.07 -1.54 25.72
C ALA A 82 -10.96 -1.48 24.45
N GLY A 83 -12.28 -1.46 24.63
CA GLY A 83 -13.27 -1.43 23.55
C GLY A 83 -13.48 -2.76 22.81
N ASN A 84 -12.81 -3.83 23.23
CA ASN A 84 -12.97 -5.16 22.66
C ASN A 84 -13.79 -6.05 23.59
N ARG A 85 -14.88 -6.62 23.09
CA ARG A 85 -15.68 -7.61 23.81
C ARG A 85 -15.08 -9.00 23.61
N GLY A 86 -14.84 -9.72 24.70
CA GLY A 86 -14.16 -11.02 24.68
C GLY A 86 -14.30 -11.76 25.99
N PHE A 87 -13.55 -12.84 26.14
CA PHE A 87 -13.50 -13.67 27.33
C PHE A 87 -12.08 -13.75 27.87
N TRP A 88 -11.97 -13.92 29.18
CA TRP A 88 -10.72 -14.38 29.75
C TRP A 88 -10.55 -15.85 29.41
N VAL A 89 -9.40 -16.21 28.89
CA VAL A 89 -9.04 -17.58 28.54
C VAL A 89 -7.76 -17.95 29.24
N LYS A 90 -7.73 -19.14 29.82
CA LYS A 90 -6.50 -19.74 30.30
C LYS A 90 -5.82 -20.38 29.12
N ILE A 91 -4.58 -20.01 28.91
CA ILE A 91 -3.76 -20.51 27.82
C ILE A 91 -2.61 -21.36 28.33
N GLN A 92 -2.11 -22.24 27.46
CA GLN A 92 -0.86 -22.95 27.60
C GLN A 92 0.13 -22.45 26.55
N TYR A 93 1.36 -22.13 26.95
CA TYR A 93 2.35 -21.49 26.08
C TYR A 93 3.81 -21.90 26.39
N SER A 94 4.72 -21.54 25.49
CA SER A 94 6.15 -21.88 25.55
C SER A 94 6.92 -21.04 26.58
N ASP A 95 8.02 -21.58 27.14
CA ASP A 95 8.93 -20.79 27.97
C ASP A 95 9.82 -19.92 27.05
N GLY A 96 9.59 -18.60 27.11
CA GLY A 96 9.90 -17.58 26.10
C GLY A 96 11.38 -17.26 25.84
N ASP A 97 12.25 -18.25 25.76
CA ASP A 97 13.59 -18.12 25.19
C ASP A 97 13.57 -18.45 23.69
N GLU A 98 13.98 -17.46 22.88
CA GLU A 98 14.01 -17.31 21.41
C GLU A 98 14.62 -18.44 20.55
N LYS A 99 14.80 -19.65 21.09
CA LYS A 99 15.40 -20.77 20.37
C LYS A 99 14.41 -21.93 20.26
N LYS A 100 13.77 -21.96 19.07
CA LYS A 100 13.03 -23.05 18.41
C LYS A 100 11.53 -23.16 18.73
N SER A 101 10.73 -23.04 17.67
CA SER A 101 9.27 -23.22 17.54
C SER A 101 8.79 -24.67 17.76
N SER A 102 9.52 -25.45 18.55
CA SER A 102 9.27 -26.87 18.79
C SER A 102 9.30 -27.23 20.28
N LYS A 103 9.36 -26.24 21.17
CA LYS A 103 9.31 -26.49 22.62
C LYS A 103 7.89 -26.89 23.03
N PRO A 104 7.73 -27.88 23.92
CA PRO A 104 6.43 -28.23 24.47
C PRO A 104 5.85 -27.05 25.25
N LEU A 105 4.56 -26.78 25.06
CA LEU A 105 3.85 -25.74 25.83
C LEU A 105 3.78 -26.20 27.29
N SER A 106 4.36 -25.44 28.21
CA SER A 106 4.54 -25.86 29.61
C SER A 106 4.08 -24.84 30.64
N LYS A 107 3.99 -23.56 30.25
CA LYS A 107 3.48 -22.49 31.11
C LYS A 107 1.98 -22.30 30.91
N GLN A 108 1.32 -21.80 31.95
CA GLN A 108 -0.10 -21.47 31.91
C GLN A 108 -0.38 -20.10 32.53
N GLY A 109 -1.42 -19.45 32.05
CA GLY A 109 -1.94 -18.23 32.64
C GLY A 109 -3.14 -17.70 31.86
N TRP A 110 -3.74 -16.63 32.36
CA TRP A 110 -4.94 -16.02 31.81
C TRP A 110 -4.59 -14.85 30.90
N VAL A 111 -5.23 -14.81 29.72
CA VAL A 111 -5.19 -13.70 28.77
C VAL A 111 -6.60 -13.38 28.30
N PHE A 112 -6.76 -12.27 27.59
CA PHE A 112 -8.05 -11.89 27.01
C PHE A 112 -8.09 -12.28 25.53
N ASP A 113 -9.09 -13.06 25.13
CA ASP A 113 -9.12 -13.77 23.84
C ASP A 113 -9.27 -12.86 22.62
N SER A 114 -9.79 -11.63 22.77
CA SER A 114 -9.88 -10.66 21.67
C SER A 114 -8.52 -10.21 21.14
N PHE A 115 -7.44 -10.47 21.90
CA PHE A 115 -6.05 -10.24 21.50
C PHE A 115 -5.36 -11.51 20.98
N LEU A 116 -6.14 -12.53 20.64
CA LEU A 116 -5.71 -13.74 19.97
C LEU A 116 -6.32 -13.81 18.56
N SER A 117 -5.58 -14.40 17.62
CA SER A 117 -6.05 -14.73 16.28
C SER A 117 -5.97 -16.25 16.07
N ASP A 118 -6.89 -16.78 15.29
CA ASP A 118 -6.91 -18.18 14.84
C ASP A 118 -5.83 -18.51 13.78
N ARG A 119 -5.12 -17.49 13.29
CA ARG A 119 -4.01 -17.62 12.34
C ARG A 119 -2.88 -16.65 12.69
N PRO A 120 -1.64 -16.92 12.23
CA PRO A 120 -0.58 -15.94 12.32
C PRO A 120 -0.98 -14.64 11.63
N LEU A 121 -0.69 -13.51 12.25
CA LEU A 121 -0.87 -12.21 11.61
C LEU A 121 0.43 -11.82 10.91
N GLU A 122 0.30 -11.31 9.69
CA GLU A 122 1.41 -10.72 8.96
C GLU A 122 1.41 -9.21 9.19
N ARG A 123 2.60 -8.67 9.43
CA ARG A 123 2.87 -7.23 9.52
C ARG A 123 4.06 -6.94 8.64
N TYR A 124 3.97 -5.89 7.86
CA TYR A 124 5.00 -5.50 6.90
C TYR A 124 5.65 -4.19 7.32
N PHE A 125 6.87 -3.97 6.86
CA PHE A 125 7.57 -2.70 7.02
C PHE A 125 8.22 -2.24 5.72
N ARG A 126 8.41 -0.93 5.55
CA ARG A 126 9.20 -0.32 4.47
C ARG A 126 10.29 0.58 5.05
N VAL A 127 11.50 0.50 4.50
CA VAL A 127 12.62 1.38 4.86
C VAL A 127 12.50 2.72 4.11
N PRO A 128 12.24 3.86 4.81
CA PRO A 128 11.96 5.14 4.17
C PRO A 128 13.20 6.03 4.00
N THR A 129 14.38 5.61 4.48
CA THR A 129 15.60 6.43 4.50
C THR A 129 16.64 5.94 3.50
N LEU A 130 17.25 6.86 2.73
CA LEU A 130 18.29 6.55 1.73
C LEU A 130 19.53 5.87 2.35
N ASP A 131 19.86 6.22 3.58
CA ASP A 131 20.92 5.57 4.36
C ASP A 131 20.64 4.10 4.70
N GLY A 132 19.44 3.60 4.37
CA GLY A 132 18.95 2.28 4.73
C GLY A 132 18.64 2.16 6.21
N LEU A 133 18.48 0.91 6.66
CA LEU A 133 18.22 0.56 8.06
C LEU A 133 19.17 -0.53 8.53
N ASP A 134 19.85 -0.27 9.64
CA ASP A 134 20.75 -1.26 10.26
C ASP A 134 19.96 -2.49 10.75
N LEU A 135 20.38 -3.66 10.31
CA LEU A 135 19.96 -4.95 10.85
C LEU A 135 21.02 -5.43 11.86
N ARG A 136 20.62 -5.70 13.09
CA ARG A 136 21.53 -5.99 14.21
C ARG A 136 21.38 -7.41 14.73
N GLU A 137 22.43 -7.91 15.37
CA GLU A 137 22.41 -9.27 15.95
C GLU A 137 21.41 -9.38 17.13
N LYS A 138 21.20 -8.29 17.86
CA LYS A 138 20.32 -8.21 19.04
C LYS A 138 19.51 -6.92 19.00
N PRO A 139 18.35 -6.84 19.70
CA PRO A 139 17.49 -5.66 19.75
C PRO A 139 18.09 -4.56 20.65
N ASP A 140 19.25 -4.03 20.26
CA ASP A 140 20.01 -3.06 21.02
C ASP A 140 20.88 -2.16 20.11
N LEU A 141 20.99 -0.87 20.44
CA LEU A 141 21.75 0.11 19.67
C LEU A 141 23.26 -0.13 19.65
N GLN A 142 23.81 -0.80 20.65
CA GLN A 142 25.23 -1.14 20.76
C GLN A 142 25.53 -2.53 20.17
N ALA A 143 24.50 -3.30 19.79
CA ALA A 143 24.69 -4.59 19.16
C ALA A 143 25.35 -4.45 17.78
N LYS A 144 26.15 -5.44 17.41
CA LYS A 144 26.81 -5.53 16.11
C LYS A 144 25.79 -5.41 14.98
N ILE A 145 26.07 -4.54 14.01
CA ILE A 145 25.35 -4.46 12.74
C ILE A 145 25.80 -5.65 11.89
N ILE A 146 24.84 -6.49 11.49
CA ILE A 146 25.09 -7.73 10.73
C ILE A 146 24.69 -7.59 9.25
N SER A 147 23.81 -6.64 8.94
CA SER A 147 23.46 -6.26 7.57
C SER A 147 22.86 -4.85 7.58
N ARG A 148 22.58 -4.29 6.40
CA ARG A 148 21.86 -3.04 6.23
C ARG A 148 20.81 -3.22 5.15
N LEU A 149 19.55 -3.03 5.53
CA LEU A 149 18.40 -3.05 4.64
C LEU A 149 18.45 -1.79 3.77
N PRO A 150 18.52 -1.89 2.43
CA PRO A 150 18.48 -0.73 1.56
C PRO A 150 17.18 0.07 1.70
N TYR A 151 17.24 1.31 1.25
CA TYR A 151 16.05 2.12 1.02
C TYR A 151 14.99 1.38 0.18
N GLY A 152 13.71 1.59 0.52
CA GLY A 152 12.58 1.00 -0.18
C GLY A 152 12.37 -0.48 0.13
N THR A 153 13.26 -1.14 0.89
CA THR A 153 13.09 -2.56 1.25
C THR A 153 11.76 -2.77 1.98
N ILE A 154 10.91 -3.63 1.41
CA ILE A 154 9.66 -4.08 2.03
C ILE A 154 9.83 -5.50 2.56
N GLY A 155 9.78 -5.66 3.88
CA GLY A 155 9.96 -6.95 4.56
C GLY A 155 8.80 -7.32 5.47
N LEU A 156 8.81 -8.58 5.91
CA LEU A 156 7.87 -9.11 6.91
C LEU A 156 8.47 -8.96 8.32
N ILE A 157 7.64 -8.56 9.28
CA ILE A 157 7.93 -8.63 10.71
C ILE A 157 7.62 -10.05 11.19
N GLU A 158 8.66 -10.80 11.51
CA GLU A 158 8.53 -12.18 11.97
C GLU A 158 8.12 -12.24 13.45
N THR A 159 8.72 -11.37 14.26
CA THR A 159 8.40 -11.21 15.68
C THR A 159 8.81 -9.81 16.16
N ALA A 160 8.32 -9.41 17.33
CA ALA A 160 8.62 -8.11 17.94
C ALA A 160 9.09 -8.29 19.38
N GLY A 161 10.09 -7.49 19.74
CA GLY A 161 10.60 -7.36 21.09
C GLY A 161 9.59 -6.69 21.99
N ARG A 162 9.60 -7.08 23.26
CA ARG A 162 8.63 -6.66 24.29
C ARG A 162 8.84 -5.22 24.77
N ARG A 163 10.00 -4.63 24.48
CA ARG A 163 10.42 -3.31 24.98
C ARG A 163 10.17 -2.23 23.92
N ILE A 164 9.57 -1.12 24.36
CA ILE A 164 9.49 0.11 23.57
C ILE A 164 10.70 0.97 23.93
N ASP A 165 11.50 1.31 22.93
CA ASP A 165 12.64 2.19 23.05
C ASP A 165 12.36 3.55 22.39
N THR A 166 13.05 4.58 22.88
CA THR A 166 13.09 5.89 22.23
C THR A 166 14.48 6.10 21.67
N ILE A 167 14.60 6.17 20.34
CA ILE A 167 15.88 6.31 19.63
C ILE A 167 15.77 7.53 18.73
N ARG A 168 16.65 8.52 18.93
CA ARG A 168 16.66 9.79 18.17
C ARG A 168 15.28 10.46 18.13
N GLY A 169 14.61 10.52 19.29
CA GLY A 169 13.27 11.12 19.43
C GLY A 169 12.12 10.25 18.92
N ARG A 170 12.38 9.10 18.29
CA ARG A 170 11.35 8.21 17.75
C ARG A 170 11.09 7.06 18.70
N ARG A 171 9.82 6.87 19.08
CA ARG A 171 9.37 5.73 19.87
C ARG A 171 9.11 4.54 18.95
N GLY A 172 9.55 3.36 19.34
CA GLY A 172 9.36 2.14 18.57
C GLY A 172 9.75 0.90 19.35
N PHE A 173 9.54 -0.26 18.76
CA PHE A 173 9.99 -1.55 19.28
C PHE A 173 11.04 -2.12 18.34
N TRP A 174 11.83 -3.06 18.84
CA TRP A 174 12.69 -3.86 17.96
C TRP A 174 11.89 -4.99 17.35
N PHE A 175 12.10 -5.27 16.07
CA PHE A 175 11.44 -6.37 15.39
C PHE A 175 12.47 -7.22 14.66
N ARG A 176 12.16 -8.51 14.52
CA ARG A 176 12.99 -9.45 13.77
C ARG A 176 12.49 -9.54 12.34
N THR A 177 13.43 -9.57 11.40
CA THR A 177 13.16 -9.81 9.99
C THR A 177 14.32 -10.57 9.34
N THR A 178 14.06 -11.10 8.15
CA THR A 178 15.04 -11.76 7.29
C THR A 178 15.22 -10.92 6.02
N TYR A 179 16.47 -10.64 5.65
CA TYR A 179 16.83 -9.98 4.41
C TYR A 179 18.08 -10.63 3.82
N ASP A 180 18.02 -11.04 2.55
CA ASP A 180 19.08 -11.80 1.87
C ASP A 180 19.60 -12.98 2.72
N ASP A 181 18.68 -13.79 3.24
CA ASP A 181 18.94 -14.92 4.15
C ASP A 181 19.60 -14.56 5.50
N VAL A 182 19.82 -13.27 5.78
CA VAL A 182 20.34 -12.77 7.05
C VAL A 182 19.19 -12.40 7.99
N LYS A 183 19.11 -13.10 9.13
CA LYS A 183 18.16 -12.83 10.21
C LYS A 183 18.73 -11.86 11.23
N GLY A 184 17.99 -10.80 11.54
CA GLY A 184 18.37 -9.87 12.61
C GLY A 184 17.25 -8.96 13.08
N TRP A 185 17.64 -7.97 13.89
CA TRP A 185 16.77 -7.04 14.58
C TRP A 185 16.87 -5.64 13.99
N ALA A 186 15.74 -5.04 13.70
CA ALA A 186 15.60 -3.68 13.20
C ALA A 186 14.66 -2.87 14.11
N PHE A 187 14.78 -1.55 14.10
CA PHE A 187 14.01 -0.68 14.99
C PHE A 187 12.78 -0.09 14.27
N SER A 188 11.59 -0.32 14.83
CA SER A 188 10.32 0.05 14.21
C SER A 188 10.11 1.56 14.05
N GLY A 189 10.75 2.38 14.90
CA GLY A 189 10.66 3.84 14.79
C GLY A 189 11.38 4.41 13.56
N ALA A 190 12.13 3.58 12.83
CA ALA A 190 12.84 3.95 11.62
C ALA A 190 12.20 3.40 10.33
N VAL A 191 10.99 2.82 10.40
CA VAL A 191 10.28 2.24 9.25
C VAL A 191 8.82 2.68 9.20
N LEU A 192 8.21 2.56 8.02
CA LEU A 192 6.75 2.59 7.86
C LEU A 192 6.21 1.19 8.11
N LEU A 193 5.03 1.06 8.74
CA LEU A 193 4.42 -0.22 9.08
C LEU A 193 3.04 -0.36 8.47
N ALA A 194 2.70 -1.54 7.96
CA ALA A 194 1.36 -1.84 7.46
C ALA A 194 0.90 -3.25 7.81
N GLY A 195 -0.42 -3.45 7.78
CA GLY A 195 -1.04 -4.77 7.93
C GLY A 195 -1.02 -5.61 6.64
N ARG A 196 -0.83 -4.98 5.47
CA ARG A 196 -0.73 -5.65 4.18
C ARG A 196 0.49 -5.11 3.44
N ARG A 197 1.15 -6.00 2.68
CA ARG A 197 2.33 -5.64 1.89
C ARG A 197 2.04 -4.53 0.87
N TYR A 198 0.93 -4.67 0.15
CA TYR A 198 0.50 -3.75 -0.89
C TYR A 198 0.37 -2.30 -0.41
N ASP A 199 -0.08 -2.08 0.83
CA ASP A 199 -0.22 -0.72 1.38
C ASP A 199 1.14 0.03 1.43
N LEU A 200 2.25 -0.71 1.58
CA LEU A 200 3.61 -0.15 1.55
C LEU A 200 4.21 -0.03 0.15
N GLU A 201 3.69 -0.82 -0.79
CA GLU A 201 4.03 -0.74 -2.21
C GLU A 201 3.36 0.48 -2.86
N THR A 202 2.18 0.89 -2.38
CA THR A 202 1.39 2.00 -2.93
C THR A 202 1.63 3.37 -2.32
N GLU A 203 2.28 3.47 -1.15
CA GLU A 203 2.56 4.77 -0.52
C GLU A 203 3.75 5.47 -1.23
N ASN A 204 3.41 6.18 -2.30
CA ASN A 204 4.23 7.16 -3.03
C ASN A 204 5.50 6.60 -3.68
N GLU A 205 5.35 6.06 -4.89
CA GLU A 205 6.38 6.20 -5.91
C GLU A 205 6.01 7.44 -6.73
N LEU A 206 6.82 8.49 -6.63
CA LEU A 206 6.84 9.49 -7.68
C LEU A 206 7.19 8.76 -8.98
N ASP A 207 6.17 8.47 -9.79
CA ASP A 207 6.32 7.78 -11.06
C ASP A 207 5.83 8.64 -12.22
N ILE A 208 6.35 8.36 -13.40
CA ILE A 208 5.86 8.91 -14.65
C ILE A 208 4.67 8.05 -15.06
N ASP A 209 3.47 8.59 -14.82
CA ASP A 209 2.21 8.00 -15.27
C ASP A 209 2.19 7.93 -16.80
N ASP A 210 2.63 6.79 -17.33
CA ASP A 210 2.53 6.45 -18.73
C ASP A 210 1.53 5.32 -18.94
N ARG A 211 0.69 5.48 -19.98
CA ARG A 211 -0.33 4.50 -20.33
C ARG A 211 -0.35 4.27 -21.83
N GLU A 212 -0.53 3.02 -22.23
CA GLU A 212 -0.83 2.68 -23.60
C GLU A 212 -2.31 2.95 -23.87
N LEU A 213 -2.62 3.51 -25.04
CA LEU A 213 -4.01 3.47 -25.52
C LEU A 213 -4.31 2.05 -25.98
N GLU A 214 -5.45 1.54 -25.54
CA GLU A 214 -5.93 0.22 -25.93
C GLU A 214 -6.42 0.22 -27.38
N GLU A 215 -6.24 -0.92 -28.04
CA GLU A 215 -6.83 -1.18 -29.34
C GLU A 215 -8.36 -1.21 -29.22
N SER A 216 -9.05 -0.58 -30.17
CA SER A 216 -10.50 -0.57 -30.23
C SER A 216 -11.04 -1.42 -31.37
N ASP A 217 -12.05 -2.23 -31.09
CA ASP A 217 -12.81 -2.98 -32.09
C ASP A 217 -13.86 -2.14 -32.83
N ALA A 218 -13.93 -0.84 -32.54
CA ALA A 218 -14.89 0.06 -33.19
C ALA A 218 -14.56 0.28 -34.67
N LEU A 219 -15.59 0.52 -35.48
CA LEU A 219 -15.44 0.93 -36.87
C LEU A 219 -15.31 2.46 -36.95
N LEU A 220 -14.40 2.95 -37.80
CA LEU A 220 -14.10 4.38 -37.92
C LEU A 220 -15.37 5.20 -38.25
N ASP A 221 -16.15 4.74 -39.23
CA ASP A 221 -17.39 5.41 -39.63
C ASP A 221 -18.44 5.43 -38.50
N THR A 222 -18.46 4.41 -37.64
CA THR A 222 -19.34 4.36 -36.48
C THR A 222 -18.92 5.39 -35.43
N VAL A 223 -17.62 5.53 -35.17
CA VAL A 223 -17.09 6.50 -34.21
C VAL A 223 -17.30 7.93 -34.71
N LEU A 224 -17.03 8.19 -35.99
CA LEU A 224 -17.05 9.52 -36.57
C LEU A 224 -18.43 9.96 -37.08
N GLY A 225 -19.37 9.04 -37.27
CA GLY A 225 -20.65 9.31 -37.95
C GLY A 225 -21.54 10.36 -37.28
N ALA A 226 -21.41 10.55 -35.96
CA ALA A 226 -22.14 11.57 -35.20
C ALA A 226 -21.32 12.86 -34.96
N ALA A 227 -20.09 12.93 -35.47
CA ALA A 227 -19.22 14.07 -35.25
C ALA A 227 -19.74 15.31 -35.99
N VAL A 228 -19.72 16.44 -35.30
CA VAL A 228 -20.13 17.75 -35.83
C VAL A 228 -19.00 18.40 -36.63
N SER A 229 -17.75 18.07 -36.30
CA SER A 229 -16.56 18.48 -37.05
C SER A 229 -15.45 17.46 -36.84
N ILE A 230 -14.63 17.25 -37.86
CA ILE A 230 -13.48 16.34 -37.84
C ILE A 230 -12.29 17.08 -38.45
N GLU A 231 -11.21 17.22 -37.68
CA GLU A 231 -9.91 17.68 -38.15
C GLU A 231 -8.99 16.46 -38.32
N VAL A 232 -8.24 16.39 -39.42
CA VAL A 232 -7.38 15.24 -39.73
C VAL A 232 -5.92 15.67 -39.70
N HIS A 233 -5.13 14.97 -38.88
CA HIS A 233 -3.69 15.19 -38.73
C HIS A 233 -2.95 13.95 -39.25
N ASP A 234 -2.08 14.14 -40.24
CA ASP A 234 -1.35 13.04 -40.87
C ASP A 234 0.04 12.89 -40.24
N LEU A 235 0.20 11.88 -39.39
CA LEU A 235 1.46 11.53 -38.75
C LEU A 235 2.13 10.37 -39.49
N LYS A 236 3.39 10.05 -39.15
CA LYS A 236 4.17 9.03 -39.88
C LYS A 236 3.46 7.68 -39.98
N ASP A 237 3.07 7.11 -38.84
CA ASP A 237 2.45 5.78 -38.75
C ASP A 237 0.93 5.82 -38.50
N PHE A 238 0.37 7.02 -38.26
CA PHE A 238 -1.03 7.20 -37.88
C PHE A 238 -1.69 8.35 -38.65
N ARG A 239 -2.99 8.22 -38.89
CA ARG A 239 -3.88 9.33 -39.19
C ARG A 239 -4.71 9.61 -37.94
N VAL A 240 -4.68 10.85 -37.45
CA VAL A 240 -5.39 11.23 -36.23
C VAL A 240 -6.62 12.05 -36.61
N HIS A 241 -7.80 11.54 -36.26
CA HIS A 241 -9.08 12.21 -36.47
C HIS A 241 -9.48 12.87 -35.15
N ALA A 242 -9.36 14.19 -35.08
CA ALA A 242 -9.83 15.00 -33.96
C ALA A 242 -11.30 15.35 -34.16
N ALA A 243 -12.18 14.55 -33.56
CA ALA A 243 -13.62 14.66 -33.75
C ALA A 243 -14.27 15.42 -32.59
N ARG A 244 -15.23 16.31 -32.89
CA ARG A 244 -16.05 17.02 -31.90
C ARG A 244 -17.51 16.61 -31.98
N PHE A 245 -18.16 16.44 -30.84
CA PHE A 245 -19.55 16.04 -30.70
C PHE A 245 -20.34 17.07 -29.90
N LEU A 246 -21.62 17.24 -30.24
CA LEU A 246 -22.58 18.02 -29.46
C LEU A 246 -23.45 17.07 -28.65
N LEU A 247 -23.26 17.05 -27.33
CA LEU A 247 -24.13 16.31 -26.42
C LEU A 247 -25.38 17.13 -26.16
N ARG A 248 -26.57 16.58 -26.43
CA ARG A 248 -27.86 17.27 -26.28
C ARG A 248 -28.70 16.84 -25.08
N ASP A 249 -28.24 15.87 -24.28
CA ASP A 249 -29.10 15.17 -23.31
C ASP A 249 -28.67 15.26 -21.82
N HIS A 250 -27.92 16.29 -21.42
CA HIS A 250 -27.64 16.51 -20.00
C HIS A 250 -28.11 17.89 -19.55
N GLU A 251 -29.27 17.94 -18.89
CA GLU A 251 -29.97 19.11 -18.31
C GLU A 251 -29.13 20.00 -17.37
N ILE A 252 -27.81 19.81 -17.24
CA ILE A 252 -26.95 20.54 -16.30
C ILE A 252 -25.61 21.01 -16.92
N CYS A 253 -25.18 20.51 -18.09
CA CYS A 253 -23.88 20.90 -18.67
C CYS A 253 -23.85 20.88 -20.21
N ASP A 254 -24.08 22.03 -20.86
CA ASP A 254 -23.84 22.21 -22.29
C ASP A 254 -22.33 22.29 -22.57
N ARG A 255 -21.68 21.15 -22.85
CA ARG A 255 -20.25 21.12 -23.23
C ARG A 255 -19.99 20.20 -24.42
N GLN A 256 -19.04 20.62 -25.25
CA GLN A 256 -18.59 19.86 -26.41
C GLN A 256 -17.68 18.72 -25.95
N GLU A 257 -18.04 17.50 -26.33
CA GLU A 257 -17.15 16.33 -26.24
C GLU A 257 -16.20 16.34 -27.44
N SER A 258 -14.96 15.91 -27.21
CA SER A 258 -13.99 15.76 -28.28
C SER A 258 -13.12 14.54 -28.03
N ILE A 259 -12.87 13.76 -29.07
CA ILE A 259 -12.03 12.57 -28.98
C ILE A 259 -10.97 12.63 -30.07
N LEU A 260 -9.82 12.02 -29.81
CA LEU A 260 -8.82 11.76 -30.82
C LEU A 260 -8.88 10.27 -31.17
N VAL A 261 -9.11 9.98 -32.45
CA VAL A 261 -9.08 8.63 -33.00
C VAL A 261 -7.79 8.47 -33.79
N PHE A 262 -6.89 7.63 -33.31
CA PHE A 262 -5.66 7.28 -34.00
C PHE A 262 -5.92 6.05 -34.87
N GLU A 263 -5.94 6.24 -36.18
CA GLU A 263 -6.02 5.18 -37.18
C GLU A 263 -4.61 4.80 -37.61
N ARG A 264 -4.18 3.58 -37.29
CA ARG A 264 -2.85 3.08 -37.65
C ARG A 264 -2.79 2.76 -39.14
N LYS A 265 -1.90 3.41 -39.89
CA LYS A 265 -1.89 3.35 -41.37
C LYS A 265 -1.64 1.95 -41.96
N ARG A 266 -0.96 1.08 -41.22
CA ARG A 266 -0.53 -0.24 -41.74
C ARG A 266 -1.67 -1.27 -41.82
N ASP A 267 -2.65 -1.18 -40.93
CA ASP A 267 -3.70 -2.18 -40.73
C ASP A 267 -5.08 -1.59 -40.43
N GLY A 268 -5.19 -0.27 -40.30
CA GLY A 268 -6.44 0.42 -39.98
C GLY A 268 -6.87 0.30 -38.53
N GLN A 269 -6.05 -0.29 -37.64
CA GLN A 269 -6.39 -0.45 -36.22
C GLN A 269 -6.62 0.91 -35.56
N LEU A 270 -7.71 1.01 -34.79
CA LEU A 270 -8.07 2.23 -34.11
C LEU A 270 -7.63 2.21 -32.64
N PHE A 271 -7.25 3.40 -32.16
CA PHE A 271 -7.01 3.71 -30.74
C PHE A 271 -7.73 5.01 -30.41
N LEU A 272 -8.44 5.06 -29.30
CA LEU A 272 -9.24 6.22 -28.92
C LEU A 272 -8.74 6.79 -27.59
N THR A 273 -8.65 8.11 -27.51
CA THR A 273 -8.46 8.77 -26.21
C THR A 273 -9.68 8.55 -25.33
N GLY A 274 -9.47 8.11 -24.09
CA GLY A 274 -10.51 8.09 -23.06
C GLY A 274 -10.83 9.48 -22.48
N GLY A 275 -11.84 9.53 -21.59
CA GLY A 275 -12.30 10.75 -20.94
C GLY A 275 -13.40 11.49 -21.71
N PHE A 276 -13.82 12.64 -21.18
CA PHE A 276 -14.90 13.46 -21.77
C PHE A 276 -14.44 14.35 -22.94
N SER A 277 -13.20 14.84 -22.90
CA SER A 277 -12.69 15.66 -24.00
C SER A 277 -11.18 15.53 -24.13
N SER A 278 -10.66 15.42 -25.35
CA SER A 278 -9.25 15.44 -25.70
C SER A 278 -9.03 16.28 -26.96
N ARG A 279 -8.19 17.32 -26.87
CA ARG A 279 -7.92 18.26 -27.96
C ARG A 279 -6.43 18.41 -28.17
N ILE A 280 -6.00 18.47 -29.43
CA ILE A 280 -4.60 18.72 -29.79
C ILE A 280 -4.31 20.21 -29.54
N GLU A 281 -3.31 20.48 -28.71
CA GLU A 281 -2.79 21.83 -28.46
C GLU A 281 -1.63 22.16 -29.39
N LYS A 282 -0.76 21.17 -29.65
CA LYS A 282 0.45 21.36 -30.44
C LYS A 282 0.92 20.03 -31.04
N GLU A 283 1.31 20.06 -32.31
CA GLU A 283 2.00 18.95 -32.96
C GLU A 283 3.53 19.08 -32.83
N ASN A 284 4.23 17.96 -32.96
CA ASN A 284 5.68 17.88 -32.85
C ASN A 284 6.19 18.46 -31.52
N TYR A 285 5.49 18.15 -30.44
CA TYR A 285 5.84 18.58 -29.09
C TYR A 285 5.39 17.52 -28.06
N PRO A 286 6.18 17.24 -27.00
CA PRO A 286 7.51 17.81 -26.73
C PRO A 286 8.61 17.31 -27.69
N LEU A 287 8.39 16.17 -28.34
CA LEU A 287 9.29 15.61 -29.36
C LEU A 287 8.70 15.70 -30.76
N SER A 288 9.56 15.63 -31.77
CA SER A 288 9.12 15.46 -33.16
C SER A 288 8.27 14.19 -33.29
N GLY A 289 7.12 14.29 -33.96
CA GLY A 289 6.15 13.21 -34.09
C GLY A 289 5.22 12.98 -32.89
N ALA A 290 5.41 13.68 -31.77
CA ALA A 290 4.50 13.64 -30.63
C ALA A 290 3.41 14.72 -30.72
N LEU A 291 2.32 14.55 -29.98
CA LEU A 291 1.24 15.51 -29.82
C LEU A 291 1.15 15.97 -28.37
N LEU A 292 1.08 17.27 -28.13
CA LEU A 292 0.60 17.78 -26.85
C LEU A 292 -0.91 17.90 -26.93
N ILE A 293 -1.60 17.25 -26.00
CA ILE A 293 -3.05 17.29 -25.89
C ILE A 293 -3.47 17.88 -24.56
N ARG A 294 -4.67 18.42 -24.55
CA ARG A 294 -5.40 18.86 -23.37
C ARG A 294 -6.60 17.96 -23.20
N SER A 295 -6.66 17.27 -22.07
CA SER A 295 -7.73 16.31 -21.77
C SER A 295 -8.53 16.70 -20.53
N ARG A 296 -9.77 16.23 -20.47
CA ARG A 296 -10.66 16.37 -19.32
C ARG A 296 -11.42 15.07 -19.14
N ASP A 297 -11.41 14.56 -17.92
CA ASP A 297 -12.02 13.25 -17.62
C ASP A 297 -13.54 13.33 -17.45
N CYS A 298 -14.08 14.50 -17.10
CA CYS A 298 -15.49 14.67 -16.76
C CYS A 298 -16.09 16.00 -17.26
N ALA A 299 -17.32 15.95 -17.79
CA ALA A 299 -18.04 17.11 -18.32
C ALA A 299 -18.34 18.17 -17.25
N CYS A 300 -18.90 17.74 -16.12
CA CYS A 300 -19.51 18.58 -15.10
C CYS A 300 -18.67 18.72 -13.81
N CYS A 301 -17.53 18.05 -13.74
CA CYS A 301 -16.69 18.09 -12.56
C CYS A 301 -15.86 19.38 -12.52
N SER A 302 -15.53 19.82 -11.31
CA SER A 302 -14.55 20.90 -11.06
C SER A 302 -13.10 20.47 -11.34
N ALA A 303 -12.89 19.22 -11.78
CA ALA A 303 -11.59 18.72 -12.18
C ALA A 303 -11.03 19.58 -13.34
N GLY A 304 -9.80 20.06 -13.15
CA GLY A 304 -9.07 20.82 -14.15
C GLY A 304 -8.78 19.98 -15.39
N GLU A 305 -8.46 20.65 -16.50
CA GLU A 305 -7.89 19.98 -17.66
C GLU A 305 -6.45 19.54 -17.35
N LYS A 306 -6.06 18.39 -17.87
CA LYS A 306 -4.70 17.87 -17.81
C LYS A 306 -4.00 18.12 -19.14
N LEU A 307 -2.71 18.44 -19.09
CA LEU A 307 -1.84 18.41 -20.26
C LEU A 307 -1.17 17.05 -20.32
N GLN A 308 -1.20 16.44 -21.50
CA GLN A 308 -0.63 15.12 -21.73
C GLN A 308 0.16 15.13 -23.04
N ALA A 309 1.30 14.46 -23.06
CA ALA A 309 2.06 14.21 -24.27
C ALA A 309 1.66 12.83 -24.81
N VAL A 310 1.17 12.77 -26.04
CA VAL A 310 0.89 11.53 -26.76
C VAL A 310 2.04 11.26 -27.70
N PHE A 311 2.64 10.09 -27.56
CA PHE A 311 3.70 9.55 -28.39
C PHE A 311 3.11 8.44 -29.27
N PRO A 312 2.85 8.68 -30.56
CA PRO A 312 2.33 7.68 -31.48
C PRO A 312 3.41 6.63 -31.81
N ASP A 313 3.63 5.70 -30.87
CA ASP A 313 4.49 4.54 -31.07
C ASP A 313 3.88 3.63 -32.14
N ARG A 314 4.73 3.07 -33.01
CA ARG A 314 4.33 2.22 -34.14
C ARG A 314 3.45 1.01 -33.75
N ALA A 315 3.50 0.53 -32.52
CA ALA A 315 2.60 -0.50 -32.00
C ALA A 315 1.29 0.08 -31.47
N GLY A 316 1.29 1.26 -30.87
CA GLY A 316 0.09 1.93 -30.37
C GLY A 316 0.48 3.21 -29.63
N PRO A 317 -0.37 4.25 -29.60
CA PRO A 317 -0.03 5.48 -28.92
C PRO A 317 0.18 5.29 -27.41
N ARG A 318 1.21 5.93 -26.88
CA ARG A 318 1.48 6.03 -25.44
C ARG A 318 1.25 7.44 -24.96
N ILE A 319 0.64 7.61 -23.79
CA ILE A 319 0.31 8.89 -23.19
C ILE A 319 1.12 9.04 -21.92
N ILE A 320 1.73 10.21 -21.72
CA ILE A 320 2.42 10.60 -20.49
C ILE A 320 1.81 11.89 -19.96
N ASP A 321 1.49 11.97 -18.68
CA ASP A 321 1.09 13.22 -18.03
C ASP A 321 2.24 14.24 -18.11
N TYR A 322 1.95 15.46 -18.58
CA TYR A 322 2.98 16.41 -18.99
C TYR A 322 2.81 17.79 -18.37
N HIS A 323 3.86 18.26 -17.68
CA HIS A 323 3.94 19.63 -17.19
C HIS A 323 4.66 20.50 -18.24
N ARG A 324 3.95 21.48 -18.80
CA ARG A 324 4.54 22.40 -19.79
C ARG A 324 5.63 23.28 -19.19
N GLU A 325 5.43 23.71 -17.95
CA GLU A 325 6.36 24.59 -17.26
C GLU A 325 7.09 23.79 -16.19
N ASN A 326 8.37 24.11 -16.00
CA ASN A 326 9.12 23.61 -14.87
C ASN A 326 8.53 24.14 -13.57
N LEU A 327 8.21 23.23 -12.65
CA LEU A 327 7.59 23.53 -11.38
C LEU A 327 8.64 23.50 -10.28
N GLU A 328 8.62 24.52 -9.42
CA GLU A 328 9.33 24.47 -8.15
C GLU A 328 8.52 23.67 -7.12
N ALA A 329 9.23 22.87 -6.33
CA ALA A 329 8.62 22.07 -5.26
C ALA A 329 8.00 22.97 -4.19
N ARG A 330 6.78 22.64 -3.76
CA ARG A 330 6.09 23.36 -2.68
C ARG A 330 5.12 22.48 -1.91
N CYS A 331 4.93 22.82 -0.64
CA CYS A 331 3.93 22.23 0.24
C CYS A 331 2.76 23.21 0.35
N GLU A 332 1.61 22.85 -0.21
CA GLU A 332 0.38 23.65 -0.17
C GLU A 332 -0.55 23.14 0.94
N VAL A 333 -1.16 24.07 1.66
CA VAL A 333 -2.25 23.80 2.59
C VAL A 333 -3.48 24.51 2.05
N ASP A 334 -4.40 23.76 1.46
CA ASP A 334 -5.71 24.25 1.03
C ASP A 334 -6.81 23.54 1.84
N PRO A 335 -7.21 24.11 3.00
CA PRO A 335 -8.08 23.41 3.94
C PRO A 335 -9.33 22.85 3.26
N PRO A 336 -9.66 21.55 3.45
CA PRO A 336 -9.06 20.60 4.40
C PRO A 336 -7.86 19.78 3.87
N MET A 337 -7.44 20.00 2.62
CA MET A 337 -6.44 19.19 1.93
C MET A 337 -5.03 19.77 2.05
N ARG A 338 -4.06 18.90 2.33
CA ARG A 338 -2.64 19.19 2.14
C ARG A 338 -2.23 18.63 0.80
N ARG A 339 -1.53 19.43 -0.01
CA ARG A 339 -1.06 19.02 -1.33
C ARG A 339 0.44 19.22 -1.42
N THR A 340 1.14 18.22 -1.92
CA THR A 340 2.53 18.35 -2.34
C THR A 340 2.55 18.68 -3.83
N VAL A 341 3.37 19.64 -4.21
CA VAL A 341 3.68 19.93 -5.61
C VAL A 341 5.11 19.49 -5.81
N PHE A 342 5.30 18.51 -6.69
CA PHE A 342 6.62 18.01 -7.05
C PHE A 342 7.39 19.11 -7.78
N ARG A 343 8.71 19.15 -7.55
CA ARG A 343 9.58 19.83 -8.50
C ARG A 343 9.49 19.05 -9.82
N SER A 344 9.29 19.73 -10.93
CA SER A 344 9.28 19.13 -12.25
C SER A 344 10.24 19.90 -13.13
N GLU A 345 11.22 19.23 -13.71
CA GLU A 345 12.13 19.81 -14.68
C GLU A 345 12.17 18.94 -15.93
N ASN A 346 11.65 19.47 -17.03
CA ASN A 346 11.63 18.82 -18.33
C ASN A 346 12.65 19.52 -19.22
N ARG A 347 13.49 18.74 -19.90
CA ARG A 347 14.52 19.25 -20.80
C ARG A 347 14.57 18.45 -22.10
N ILE A 348 15.02 19.07 -23.18
CA ILE A 348 15.26 18.41 -24.46
C ILE A 348 16.73 18.54 -24.86
N ASP A 349 17.36 17.42 -25.19
CA ASP A 349 18.73 17.43 -25.70
C ASP A 349 18.73 17.85 -27.17
N PRO A 350 19.33 19.00 -27.54
CA PRO A 350 19.30 19.47 -28.93
C PRO A 350 20.09 18.57 -29.88
N GLU A 351 21.04 17.76 -29.38
CA GLU A 351 21.86 16.88 -30.21
C GLU A 351 21.13 15.56 -30.52
N SER A 352 20.62 14.89 -29.49
CA SER A 352 19.95 13.59 -29.66
C SER A 352 18.45 13.70 -29.94
N GLY A 353 17.83 14.82 -29.59
CA GLY A 353 16.37 14.98 -29.59
C GLY A 353 15.68 14.20 -28.46
N ASP A 354 16.42 13.74 -27.45
CA ASP A 354 15.85 13.02 -26.31
C ASP A 354 15.15 13.99 -25.36
N LEU A 355 13.99 13.57 -24.85
CA LEU A 355 13.30 14.25 -23.76
C LEU A 355 13.75 13.68 -22.43
N PHE A 356 14.22 14.54 -21.54
CA PHE A 356 14.50 14.19 -20.16
C PHE A 356 13.43 14.76 -19.23
N LEU A 357 12.92 13.91 -18.34
CA LEU A 357 12.01 14.29 -17.28
C LEU A 357 12.75 14.09 -15.95
N PHE A 358 12.81 15.12 -15.11
CA PHE A 358 13.39 15.03 -13.77
C PHE A 358 12.43 15.62 -12.75
N TRP A 359 11.78 14.75 -11.98
CA TRP A 359 10.81 15.18 -10.97
C TRP A 359 11.33 14.82 -9.57
N GLN A 360 11.02 15.66 -8.59
CA GLN A 360 11.42 15.43 -7.20
C GLN A 360 10.27 15.73 -6.24
N GLU A 361 10.00 14.81 -5.32
CA GLU A 361 8.97 14.98 -4.29
C GLU A 361 9.58 15.63 -3.04
N PRO A 362 9.10 16.80 -2.59
CA PRO A 362 9.59 17.43 -1.37
C PRO A 362 9.15 16.66 -0.12
N ASP A 363 10.02 16.57 0.89
CA ASP A 363 9.64 16.11 2.25
C ASP A 363 8.85 17.22 2.96
N CYS A 364 7.52 17.18 2.80
CA CYS A 364 6.63 18.15 3.43
C CYS A 364 6.34 17.80 4.89
N ARG A 365 7.05 18.47 5.82
CA ARG A 365 6.73 18.45 7.25
C ARG A 365 5.79 19.60 7.60
N PHE A 366 4.52 19.30 7.74
CA PHE A 366 3.52 20.27 8.17
C PHE A 366 3.58 20.39 9.70
N GLU A 367 4.16 21.48 10.20
CA GLU A 367 4.19 21.80 11.64
C GLU A 367 2.76 22.07 12.15
N GLU A 368 2.06 21.03 12.56
CA GLU A 368 0.93 21.13 13.49
C GLU A 368 1.38 20.97 14.95
N GLU A 369 2.69 21.12 15.24
CA GLU A 369 3.27 20.96 16.58
C GLU A 369 3.66 22.27 17.30
N LEU A 370 3.38 23.46 16.75
CA LEU A 370 3.78 24.73 17.38
C LEU A 370 2.68 25.80 17.54
N LEU A 371 1.43 25.50 17.19
CA LEU A 371 0.32 26.40 17.53
C LEU A 371 -0.65 25.65 18.45
N GLU A 372 -0.45 25.84 19.75
CA GLU A 372 -1.43 25.51 20.78
C GLU A 372 -2.81 25.99 20.33
N GLU A 373 -3.83 25.16 20.56
CA GLU A 373 -5.26 25.32 20.20
C GLU A 373 -5.93 26.65 20.61
N LYS A 374 -5.21 27.60 21.21
CA LYS A 374 -5.73 28.86 21.73
C LYS A 374 -5.81 29.99 20.69
N GLU A 375 -5.11 29.92 19.56
CA GLU A 375 -5.13 31.01 18.55
C GLU A 375 -5.99 30.75 17.31
N ALA A 376 -6.49 29.51 17.12
CA ALA A 376 -7.32 29.17 15.96
C ALA A 376 -8.72 29.83 15.95
N LYS A 377 -9.16 30.41 17.09
CA LYS A 377 -10.49 31.04 17.20
C LYS A 377 -10.54 32.51 16.80
N THR A 378 -9.41 33.16 16.49
CA THR A 378 -9.37 34.61 16.22
C THR A 378 -8.67 35.00 14.91
N ALA A 379 -8.05 34.07 14.19
CA ALA A 379 -7.31 34.41 12.96
C ALA A 379 -8.23 34.49 11.72
N LYS A 380 -8.63 35.70 11.33
CA LYS A 380 -9.21 36.02 10.00
C LYS A 380 -8.22 35.88 8.83
N LYS A 381 -7.04 35.28 9.02
CA LYS A 381 -6.00 35.15 7.99
C LYS A 381 -5.71 33.69 7.71
N LYS A 382 -5.82 33.31 6.43
CA LYS A 382 -5.40 31.99 5.92
C LYS A 382 -3.98 31.68 6.40
N PRO A 383 -3.68 30.45 6.86
CA PRO A 383 -2.33 30.07 7.23
C PRO A 383 -1.40 30.28 6.03
N LYS A 384 -0.31 31.02 6.25
CA LYS A 384 0.72 31.22 5.22
C LYS A 384 1.54 29.95 5.08
N ALA A 385 1.89 29.61 3.84
CA ALA A 385 2.63 28.43 3.41
C ALA A 385 3.70 27.97 4.42
N VAL A 386 3.65 26.67 4.74
CA VAL A 386 4.70 25.98 5.51
C VAL A 386 5.96 25.93 4.66
N ARG A 387 7.11 26.33 5.22
CA ARG A 387 8.40 26.31 4.52
C ARG A 387 8.79 24.88 4.17
N VAL A 388 9.02 24.65 2.88
CA VAL A 388 9.70 23.46 2.36
C VAL A 388 11.11 23.44 2.96
N LEU A 389 11.42 22.45 3.78
CA LEU A 389 12.82 22.10 4.06
C LEU A 389 13.36 21.51 2.76
N GLN A 390 14.53 21.95 2.27
CA GLN A 390 15.12 21.55 0.98
C GLN A 390 15.53 20.07 0.89
N GLU A 391 14.85 19.17 1.60
CA GLU A 391 15.02 17.73 1.54
C GLU A 391 13.96 17.15 0.59
N PHE A 392 14.41 16.46 -0.46
CA PHE A 392 13.53 15.69 -1.35
C PHE A 392 13.51 14.23 -0.88
N ARG A 393 12.32 13.64 -0.78
CA ARG A 393 12.14 12.25 -0.32
C ARG A 393 12.20 11.22 -1.44
N HIS A 394 11.81 11.63 -2.65
CA HIS A 394 11.84 10.81 -3.86
C HIS A 394 12.33 11.63 -5.04
N ASP A 395 13.04 11.00 -5.97
CA ASP A 395 13.29 11.54 -7.31
C ASP A 395 13.00 10.51 -8.41
N ILE A 396 12.56 11.00 -9.56
CA ILE A 396 12.49 10.20 -10.79
C ILE A 396 13.17 10.95 -11.92
N PHE A 397 14.09 10.26 -12.57
CA PHE A 397 14.69 10.69 -13.82
C PHE A 397 14.25 9.74 -14.93
N ALA A 398 13.83 10.26 -16.07
CA ALA A 398 13.57 9.46 -17.25
C ALA A 398 14.12 10.06 -18.52
N ARG A 399 14.54 9.17 -19.41
CA ARG A 399 14.89 9.47 -20.79
C ARG A 399 13.83 8.89 -21.71
N VAL A 400 13.15 9.75 -22.45
CA VAL A 400 12.08 9.42 -23.39
C VAL A 400 12.56 9.70 -24.81
N ARG A 401 12.48 8.69 -25.68
CA ARG A 401 12.98 8.79 -27.07
C ARG A 401 12.33 7.79 -28.00
N PHE A 402 12.37 8.06 -29.30
CA PHE A 402 12.02 7.08 -30.32
C PHE A 402 13.26 6.34 -30.82
N VAL A 403 13.18 5.00 -30.85
CA VAL A 403 14.16 4.12 -31.49
C VAL A 403 13.41 3.26 -32.50
N ASP A 404 13.70 3.45 -33.79
CA ASP A 404 13.03 2.75 -34.91
C ASP A 404 11.49 2.86 -34.91
N GLY A 405 10.97 4.02 -34.49
CA GLY A 405 9.52 4.27 -34.37
C GLY A 405 8.87 3.63 -33.15
N ARG A 406 9.65 3.03 -32.24
CA ARG A 406 9.20 2.57 -30.93
C ARG A 406 9.63 3.55 -29.85
N LEU A 407 8.71 3.91 -28.96
CA LEU A 407 9.00 4.71 -27.78
C LEU A 407 9.80 3.88 -26.79
N ARG A 408 10.89 4.46 -26.28
CA ARG A 408 11.68 3.93 -25.18
C ARG A 408 11.64 4.94 -24.05
N ILE A 409 11.31 4.44 -22.86
CA ILE A 409 11.29 5.20 -21.62
C ILE A 409 12.24 4.49 -20.65
N ASP A 410 13.45 5.03 -20.50
CA ASP A 410 14.43 4.54 -19.55
C ASP A 410 14.22 5.27 -18.22
N ARG A 411 13.76 4.58 -17.16
CA ARG A 411 13.43 5.15 -15.84
C ARG A 411 14.50 4.89 -14.80
N TYR A 412 14.71 5.87 -13.94
CA TYR A 412 15.63 5.83 -12.81
C TYR A 412 14.94 6.48 -11.61
N GLN A 413 14.46 5.65 -10.68
CA GLN A 413 13.83 6.10 -9.43
C GLN A 413 14.88 6.15 -8.31
N ASP A 414 14.84 7.21 -7.50
CA ASP A 414 15.62 7.43 -6.28
C ASP A 414 17.14 7.24 -6.47
N ARG A 415 17.63 7.72 -7.62
CA ARG A 415 19.04 7.60 -8.03
C ARG A 415 19.63 8.94 -8.45
N SER A 416 18.86 10.02 -8.39
CA SER A 416 19.18 11.28 -9.03
C SER A 416 19.51 11.08 -10.52
N ILE A 417 20.17 12.05 -11.14
CA ILE A 417 20.54 11.97 -12.56
C ILE A 417 21.70 10.96 -12.72
N PRO A 418 21.52 9.87 -13.51
CA PRO A 418 22.55 8.87 -13.72
C PRO A 418 23.85 9.49 -14.24
N PRO A 419 25.03 9.11 -13.72
CA PRO A 419 26.31 9.68 -14.16
C PRO A 419 26.52 9.61 -15.68
N SER A 420 26.09 8.53 -16.32
CA SER A 420 26.19 8.33 -17.77
C SER A 420 25.30 9.25 -18.61
N LEU A 421 24.30 9.91 -17.99
CA LEU A 421 23.36 10.82 -18.66
C LEU A 421 23.51 12.26 -18.20
N ARG A 422 24.42 12.55 -17.26
CA ARG A 422 24.59 13.88 -16.66
C ARG A 422 25.03 14.93 -17.66
N GLU A 423 26.02 14.63 -18.49
CA GLU A 423 26.49 15.55 -19.52
C GLU A 423 25.37 15.87 -20.53
N ALA A 424 24.59 14.86 -20.92
CA ALA A 424 23.44 15.04 -21.81
C ALA A 424 22.34 15.90 -21.19
N TRP A 425 22.03 15.68 -19.91
CA TRP A 425 21.10 16.51 -19.17
C TRP A 425 21.57 17.97 -19.04
N GLU A 426 22.84 18.19 -18.70
CA GLU A 426 23.39 19.52 -18.45
C GLU A 426 23.41 20.40 -19.70
N ARG A 427 23.64 19.79 -20.89
CA ARG A 427 23.56 20.50 -22.18
C ARG A 427 22.13 20.68 -22.71
N SER A 428 21.15 19.99 -22.14
CA SER A 428 19.77 20.02 -22.64
C SER A 428 19.08 21.34 -22.31
N ASP A 429 18.22 21.80 -23.23
CA ASP A 429 17.45 23.02 -23.08
C ASP A 429 16.19 22.78 -22.21
N PRO A 430 15.90 23.62 -21.22
CA PRO A 430 14.64 23.56 -20.46
C PRO A 430 13.43 23.80 -21.37
N LEU A 431 12.36 23.03 -21.14
CA LEU A 431 11.10 23.13 -21.88
C LEU A 431 10.08 24.10 -21.27
#